data_AF-A0A3C0YXD4-F1
#
_entry.id   AF-A0A3C0YXD4-F1
#
_cell.length_a   1.000
_cell.length_b   1.000
_cell.length_c   1.000
_cell.angle_alpha   90.00
_cell.angle_beta   90.00
_cell.angle_gamma   90.00
#
_symmetry.space_group_name_H-M   'P 1'
#
loop_
_entity.id
_entity.type
_entity.pdbx_description
1 polymer ?
#
loop_
_entity_poly.entity_id
_entity_poly.type
_entity_poly.pdbx_seq_one_letter_code
_entity_poly.pdbx_strand_id
1 'polypeptide(L)' 'PSKIVISPGPRTPDKAGISNDVIRHFGPKTPVMGVCLGHQCVGYAYGGTV' A
#
# COMPACT_ATOMS: atom_id res chain seq x y z
N PRO A 1 9.83 -7.33 9.74
CA PRO A 1 10.49 -6.08 9.31
C PRO A 1 10.24 -4.94 10.31
N SER A 2 11.17 -3.98 10.44
CA SER A 2 11.01 -2.83 11.33
C SER A 2 10.21 -1.69 10.70
N LYS A 3 10.31 -1.51 9.38
CA LYS A 3 9.52 -0.57 8.55
C LYS A 3 9.34 -1.16 7.15
N ILE A 4 8.31 -0.73 6.42
CA ILE A 4 8.03 -1.15 5.04
C ILE A 4 7.83 0.09 4.16
N VAL A 5 8.44 0.10 2.98
CA VAL A 5 8.21 1.10 1.92
C VAL A 5 7.57 0.41 0.72
N ILE A 6 6.49 0.97 0.21
CA ILE A 6 5.75 0.45 -0.94
C ILE A 6 5.77 1.48 -2.07
N SER A 7 6.32 1.09 -3.22
CA SER A 7 6.41 1.91 -4.43
C SER A 7 6.23 1.04 -5.69
N PRO A 8 5.03 0.49 -5.93
CA PRO A 8 4.75 -0.29 -7.13
C PRO A 8 4.83 0.57 -8.40
N GLY A 9 5.06 -0.10 -9.53
CA GLY A 9 5.06 0.54 -10.85
C GLY A 9 3.70 1.14 -11.24
N PRO A 10 3.63 1.88 -12.35
CA PRO A 10 2.42 2.60 -12.75
C PRO A 10 1.24 1.65 -12.99
N ARG A 11 0.02 2.07 -12.59
CA ARG A 11 -1.33 1.49 -12.83
C ARG A 11 -2.27 2.03 -11.73
N THR A 12 -3.41 1.38 -11.53
CA THR A 12 -4.38 1.61 -10.46
C THR A 12 -4.12 0.72 -9.25
N PRO A 13 -4.58 1.10 -8.03
CA PRO A 13 -4.34 0.34 -6.80
C PRO A 13 -4.84 -1.11 -6.83
N ASP A 14 -5.96 -1.40 -7.50
CA ASP A 14 -6.50 -2.77 -7.68
C ASP A 14 -5.57 -3.69 -8.50
N LYS A 15 -4.65 -3.11 -9.27
CA LYS A 15 -3.66 -3.83 -10.09
C LYS A 15 -2.23 -3.74 -9.54
N ALA A 16 -2.06 -3.27 -8.30
CA ALA A 16 -0.75 -3.09 -7.67
C ALA A 16 -0.13 -4.41 -7.10
N GLY A 17 -0.57 -5.56 -7.60
CA GLY A 17 -0.12 -6.88 -7.15
C GLY A 17 -0.34 -7.09 -5.65
N ILE A 18 0.68 -7.58 -4.95
CA ILE A 18 0.62 -7.88 -3.51
C ILE A 18 0.59 -6.63 -2.61
N SER A 19 0.71 -5.43 -3.18
CA SER A 19 0.90 -4.19 -2.39
C SER A 19 -0.22 -3.97 -1.37
N ASN A 20 -1.48 -4.17 -1.77
CA ASN A 20 -2.62 -3.98 -0.87
C ASN A 20 -2.65 -5.03 0.24
N ASP A 21 -2.25 -6.28 -0.06
CA ASP A 21 -2.23 -7.36 0.93
C ASP A 21 -1.12 -7.15 1.96
N VAL A 22 0.05 -6.66 1.50
CA VAL A 22 1.13 -6.24 2.40
C VAL A 22 0.65 -5.11 3.32
N ILE A 23 -0.07 -4.11 2.80
CA ILE A 23 -0.60 -3.00 3.60
C ILE A 23 -1.60 -3.51 4.63
N ARG A 24 -2.56 -4.36 4.23
CA ARG A 24 -3.57 -4.90 5.15
C ARG A 24 -2.97 -5.80 6.23
N HIS A 25 -1.98 -6.61 5.87
CA HIS A 25 -1.35 -7.54 6.79
C HIS A 25 -0.42 -6.84 7.78
N PHE A 26 0.46 -5.96 7.30
CA PHE A 26 1.50 -5.34 8.12
C PHE A 26 1.13 -3.96 8.67
N GLY A 27 0.26 -3.20 8.00
CA GLY A 27 -0.12 -1.84 8.38
C GLY A 27 -0.57 -1.65 9.83
N PRO A 28 -1.30 -2.60 10.45
CA PRO A 28 -1.69 -2.49 11.85
C PRO A 28 -0.54 -2.62 12.87
N LYS A 29 0.61 -3.20 12.48
CA LYS A 29 1.69 -3.58 13.40
C LYS A 29 3.08 -3.05 13.01
N THR A 30 3.28 -2.69 11.75
CA THR A 30 4.57 -2.25 11.21
C THR A 30 4.34 -0.95 10.45
N PRO A 31 5.12 0.11 10.72
CA PRO A 31 5.02 1.36 9.97
C PRO A 31 5.19 1.12 8.46
N VAL A 32 4.21 1.54 7.66
CA VAL A 32 4.20 1.45 6.19
C VAL A 32 4.18 2.85 5.59
N MET A 33 5.10 3.13 4.65
CA MET A 33 5.12 4.35 3.85
C MET A 33 4.89 4.01 2.37
N GLY A 34 3.85 4.59 1.78
CA GLY A 34 3.55 4.47 0.35
C GLY A 34 4.09 5.66 -0.45
N VAL A 35 4.68 5.42 -1.63
CA VAL A 35 5.18 6.46 -2.54
C VAL A 35 4.46 6.36 -3.88
N CYS A 36 3.99 7.50 -4.41
CA CYS A 36 3.23 7.59 -5.67
C CYS A 36 2.01 6.64 -5.63
N LEU A 37 1.95 5.62 -6.50
CA LEU A 37 0.89 4.59 -6.46
C LEU A 37 0.83 3.89 -5.10
N GLY A 38 1.96 3.73 -4.42
CA GLY A 38 1.99 3.15 -3.07
C GLY A 38 1.18 3.98 -2.05
N HIS A 39 1.16 5.31 -2.19
CA HIS A 39 0.32 6.16 -1.32
C HIS A 39 -1.17 5.93 -1.60
N GLN A 40 -1.56 5.81 -2.87
CA GLN A 40 -2.93 5.48 -3.27
C GLN A 40 -3.35 4.10 -2.77
N CYS A 41 -2.45 3.09 -2.84
CA CYS A 41 -2.68 1.76 -2.28
C CYS A 41 -2.95 1.79 -0.78
N VAL A 42 -2.30 2.68 -0.02
CA VAL A 42 -2.58 2.84 1.42
C VAL A 42 -4.01 3.33 1.64
N GLY A 43 -4.43 4.37 0.92
CA GLY A 43 -5.82 4.84 0.97
C GLY A 43 -6.82 3.75 0.57
N TYR A 44 -6.59 3.11 -0.58
CA TYR A 44 -7.42 2.03 -1.12
C TYR A 44 -7.55 0.84 -0.15
N ALA A 45 -6.44 0.42 0.48
CA ALA A 45 -6.44 -0.71 1.41
C ALA A 45 -7.34 -0.50 2.63
N TYR A 46 -7.55 0.76 3.03
CA TYR A 46 -8.41 1.16 4.15
C TYR A 46 -9.78 1.72 3.70
N GLY A 47 -10.18 1.48 2.45
CA GLY A 47 -11.50 1.85 1.94
C GLY A 47 -11.63 3.31 1.49
N GLY A 48 -10.51 4.02 1.32
CA GLY A 48 -10.49 5.35 0.73
C GLY A 48 -10.75 5.32 -0.78
N THR A 49 -11.41 6.36 -1.28
CA THR A 49 -11.57 6.62 -2.72
C THR A 49 -10.33 7.31 -3.27
N VAL A 50 -9.74 6.77 -4.33
CA VAL A 50 -8.47 7.22 -4.95
C VAL A 50 -8.53 7.15 -6.47
#